data_AF-A0A9Q0VZK9-F1
#
_entry.id   AF-A0A9Q0VZK9-F1
#
_cell.length_a   1.000
_cell.length_b   1.000
_cell.length_c   1.000
_cell.angle_alpha   90.00
_cell.angle_beta   90.00
_cell.angle_gamma   90.00
#
_symmetry.space_group_name_H-M   'P 1'
#
loop_
_entity.id
_entity.type
_entity.pdbx_description
1 polymer ?
#
loop_
_entity_poly.entity_id
_entity_poly.type
_entity_poly.pdbx_seq_one_letter_code
_entity_poly.pdbx_strand_id
1 'polypeptide(L)'
;MKGGGCKDAFVAWEDCIKQVEEKNDDIVEKCFEVTSALKLCMEAHADYYEPILRAEKAAEQEAVKQLEKEKGGGSRCCSPKIRV
;
A
#
# COMPACT_ATOMS: atom_id res chain seq x y z
N MET A 1 1.77 6.10 -15.40
CA MET A 1 2.96 6.39 -14.58
C MET A 1 4.26 6.47 -15.40
N LYS A 2 4.36 5.97 -16.65
CA LYS A 2 5.59 6.03 -17.48
C LYS A 2 5.87 7.39 -18.15
N GLY A 3 5.26 8.46 -17.65
CA GLY A 3 5.42 9.84 -18.11
C GLY A 3 5.42 10.79 -16.91
N GLY A 4 6.08 11.93 -17.05
CA GLY A 4 6.33 12.89 -15.96
C GLY A 4 7.75 12.82 -15.39
N GLY A 5 8.08 13.70 -14.44
CA GLY A 5 9.42 13.85 -13.86
C GLY A 5 9.90 12.63 -13.05
N CYS A 6 8.97 11.75 -12.64
CA CYS A 6 9.25 10.56 -11.83
C CYS A 6 9.36 9.26 -12.64
N LYS A 7 9.44 9.36 -13.98
CA LYS A 7 9.48 8.18 -14.86
C LYS A 7 10.64 7.23 -14.51
N ASP A 8 11.83 7.75 -14.23
CA ASP A 8 13.00 6.91 -13.95
C ASP A 8 12.86 6.18 -12.61
N ALA A 9 12.29 6.85 -11.60
CA ALA A 9 11.94 6.21 -10.33
C ALA A 9 10.89 5.10 -10.52
N PHE A 10 9.93 5.30 -11.42
CA PHE A 10 8.91 4.30 -11.74
C PHE A 10 9.51 3.08 -12.44
N VAL A 11 10.42 3.28 -13.38
CA VAL A 11 11.12 2.17 -14.07
C VAL A 11 11.99 1.39 -13.09
N ALA A 12 12.74 2.07 -12.22
CA ALA A 12 13.54 1.41 -11.20
C ALA A 12 12.69 0.55 -10.25
N TRP A 13 11.50 1.03 -9.90
CA TRP A 13 10.53 0.26 -9.12
C TRP A 13 10.00 -0.96 -9.87
N GLU A 14 9.60 -0.82 -11.13
CA GLU A 14 9.15 -1.95 -11.98
C GLU A 14 10.25 -3.03 -12.10
N ASP A 15 11.50 -2.62 -12.27
CA ASP A 15 12.62 -3.55 -12.38
C ASP A 15 12.98 -4.22 -11.05
N CYS A 16 12.78 -3.52 -9.93
CA CYS A 16 12.89 -4.14 -8.60
C CYS A 16 11.84 -5.24 -8.41
N ILE A 17 10.57 -4.97 -8.77
CA ILE A 17 9.49 -5.96 -8.66
C ILE A 17 9.78 -7.19 -9.49
N LYS A 18 10.18 -7.01 -10.77
CA LYS A 18 10.52 -8.15 -11.64
C LYS A 18 11.60 -9.03 -11.03
N GLN A 19 12.68 -8.42 -10.53
CA GLN A 19 13.78 -9.17 -9.91
C GLN A 19 13.36 -9.94 -8.66
N VAL A 20 12.42 -9.38 -7.89
CA VAL A 20 11.89 -10.02 -6.69
C VAL A 20 10.91 -11.13 -7.03
N GLU A 21 10.05 -10.93 -8.03
CA GLU A 21 9.11 -11.93 -8.53
C GLU A 21 9.85 -13.15 -9.10
N GLU A 22 10.92 -12.92 -9.86
CA GLU A 22 11.80 -13.99 -10.36
C GLU A 22 12.45 -14.80 -9.23
N LYS A 23 12.71 -14.16 -8.08
CA LYS A 23 13.32 -14.79 -6.89
C LYS A 23 12.31 -15.34 -5.89
N ASN A 24 11.01 -15.07 -6.08
CA ASN A 24 9.95 -15.32 -5.09
C ASN A 24 10.28 -14.74 -3.69
N ASP A 25 10.96 -13.60 -3.66
CA ASP A 25 11.27 -12.86 -2.42
C ASP A 25 10.10 -11.90 -2.06
N ASP A 26 10.14 -11.32 -0.86
CA ASP A 26 9.15 -10.33 -0.44
C ASP A 26 9.39 -8.96 -1.10
N ILE A 27 8.44 -8.52 -1.93
CA ILE A 27 8.51 -7.25 -2.67
C ILE A 27 8.52 -6.06 -1.74
N VAL A 28 7.77 -6.13 -0.63
CA VAL A 28 7.67 -5.04 0.33
C VAL A 28 9.03 -4.84 0.98
N GLU A 29 9.70 -5.89 1.41
CA GLU A 29 11.03 -5.78 2.05
C GLU A 29 12.13 -5.35 1.07
N LYS A 30 12.14 -5.91 -0.14
CA LYS A 30 13.24 -5.67 -1.10
C LYS A 30 13.10 -4.37 -1.88
N CYS A 31 11.88 -3.95 -2.17
CA CYS A 31 11.60 -2.75 -2.96
C CYS A 31 11.09 -1.58 -2.13
N PHE A 32 11.09 -1.67 -0.78
CA PHE A 32 10.60 -0.62 0.10
C PHE A 32 11.25 0.74 -0.19
N GLU A 33 12.57 0.77 -0.30
CA GLU A 33 13.33 2.02 -0.48
C GLU A 33 13.02 2.65 -1.84
N VAL A 34 12.94 1.84 -2.90
CA VAL A 34 12.62 2.28 -4.26
C VAL A 34 11.16 2.75 -4.35
N THR A 35 10.24 2.05 -3.70
CA THR A 35 8.82 2.42 -3.60
C THR A 35 8.66 3.74 -2.85
N SER A 36 9.41 3.93 -1.76
CA SER A 36 9.41 5.17 -0.98
C SER A 36 9.95 6.34 -1.79
N ALA A 37 11.04 6.16 -2.53
CA ALA A 37 11.60 7.18 -3.41
C ALA A 37 10.62 7.58 -4.53
N LEU A 38 9.91 6.60 -5.11
CA LEU A 38 8.87 6.85 -6.10
C LEU A 38 7.70 7.66 -5.50
N LYS A 39 7.22 7.27 -4.32
CA LYS A 39 6.13 7.97 -3.62
C LYS A 39 6.50 9.43 -3.33
N LEU A 40 7.69 9.68 -2.78
CA LEU A 40 8.19 11.03 -2.52
C LEU A 40 8.28 11.87 -3.79
N CYS A 41 8.72 11.28 -4.90
CA CYS A 41 8.75 11.98 -6.19
C CYS A 41 7.33 12.34 -6.65
N MET A 42 6.38 11.41 -6.54
CA MET A 42 4.99 11.68 -6.91
C MET A 42 4.35 12.77 -6.03
N GLU A 43 4.63 12.77 -4.72
CA GLU A 43 4.17 13.81 -3.79
C GLU A 43 4.78 15.18 -4.10
N ALA A 44 6.06 15.23 -4.50
CA ALA A 44 6.71 16.46 -4.93
C ALA A 44 6.11 17.02 -6.24
N HIS A 45 5.53 16.15 -7.07
CA HIS A 45 4.83 16.47 -8.31
C HIS A 45 3.32 16.22 -8.19
N ALA A 46 2.75 16.54 -7.02
CA ALA A 46 1.35 16.26 -6.72
C ALA A 46 0.38 16.94 -7.68
N ASP A 47 0.74 18.05 -8.30
CA ASP A 47 -0.05 18.74 -9.34
C ASP A 47 -0.23 17.88 -10.61
N TYR A 48 0.76 17.07 -10.96
CA TYR A 48 0.68 16.14 -12.10
C TYR A 48 0.07 14.79 -11.72
N TYR A 49 0.28 14.33 -10.48
CA TYR A 49 -0.16 13.01 -10.00
C TYR A 49 -1.40 13.05 -9.09
N GLU A 50 -2.05 14.21 -8.92
CA GLU A 50 -3.16 14.45 -7.96
C GLU A 50 -4.24 13.37 -8.00
N PRO A 51 -4.77 12.96 -9.17
CA PRO A 51 -5.84 11.97 -9.24
C PRO A 51 -5.41 10.61 -8.66
N ILE A 52 -4.14 10.25 -8.84
CA ILE A 52 -3.57 8.98 -8.39
C ILE A 52 -3.30 9.05 -6.88
N LEU A 53 -2.69 10.14 -6.40
CA LEU A 53 -2.41 10.35 -4.98
C LEU A 53 -3.70 10.39 -4.15
N ARG A 54 -4.77 10.97 -4.69
CA ARG A 54 -6.08 10.99 -4.03
C ARG A 54 -6.69 9.59 -3.92
N ALA A 55 -6.56 8.79 -4.97
CA ALA A 55 -7.03 7.40 -4.96
C ALA A 55 -6.25 6.55 -3.95
N GLU A 56 -4.92 6.71 -3.91
CA GLU A 56 -4.08 6.01 -2.94
C GLU A 56 -4.45 6.37 -1.50
N LYS A 57 -4.60 7.67 -1.20
CA LYS A 57 -4.99 8.13 0.14
C LYS A 57 -6.36 7.62 0.57
N ALA A 58 -7.32 7.54 -0.35
CA ALA A 58 -8.64 6.98 -0.08
C ALA A 58 -8.56 5.46 0.22
N ALA A 59 -7.73 4.72 -0.52
CA ALA A 59 -7.49 3.30 -0.28
C ALA A 59 -6.80 3.07 1.08
N GLU A 60 -5.80 3.89 1.43
CA GLU A 60 -5.14 3.86 2.74
C GLU A 60 -6.15 4.07 3.88
N GLN A 61 -7.03 5.06 3.75
CA GLN A 61 -8.07 5.35 4.75
C GLN A 61 -9.09 4.21 4.91
N GLU A 62 -9.54 3.62 3.80
CA GLU A 62 -10.46 2.49 3.86
C GLU A 62 -9.79 1.24 4.45
N ALA A 63 -8.51 0.98 4.16
CA ALA A 63 -7.75 -0.10 4.77
C ALA A 63 -7.62 0.09 6.30
N VAL A 64 -7.27 1.30 6.76
CA VAL A 64 -7.20 1.61 8.21
C VAL A 64 -8.55 1.38 8.88
N LYS A 65 -9.63 1.88 8.27
CA LYS A 65 -10.99 1.72 8.81
C LYS A 65 -11.44 0.25 8.85
N GLN A 66 -11.01 -0.58 7.91
CA GLN A 66 -11.24 -2.03 7.96
C GLN A 66 -10.47 -2.67 9.12
N LEU A 67 -9.18 -2.35 9.28
CA LEU A 67 -8.36 -2.82 10.39
C LEU A 67 -8.93 -2.41 11.76
N GLU A 68 -9.46 -1.19 11.89
CA GLU A 68 -10.12 -0.73 13.11
C GLU A 68 -11.41 -1.50 13.40
N LYS A 69 -12.22 -1.79 12.37
CA LYS A 69 -13.44 -2.60 12.50
C LYS A 69 -13.13 -4.04 12.90
N GLU A 70 -12.06 -4.62 12.36
CA GLU A 70 -11.61 -5.97 12.74
C GLU A 70 -11.09 -6.02 14.18
N LYS A 71 -10.32 -5.01 14.61
CA LYS A 71 -9.85 -4.88 15.99
C LYS A 71 -10.99 -4.66 17.00
N GLY A 72 -12.10 -4.04 16.59
CA GLY A 72 -13.29 -3.83 17.41
C GLY A 72 -14.26 -5.03 17.51
N GLY A 73 -14.06 -6.09 16.70
CA GLY A 73 -14.96 -7.26 16.65
C GLY A 73 -14.68 -8.36 17.68
N GLY A 74 -13.60 -8.24 18.45
CA GLY A 74 -13.15 -9.22 19.46
C GLY A 74 -13.87 -9.16 20.80
N SER A 75 -15.20 -9.05 20.84
CA SER A 75 -15.98 -9.31 22.05
C SER A 75 -17.35 -9.91 21.73
N ARG A 76 -17.34 -11.18 21.33
CA ARG A 76 -18.44 -12.11 21.69
C ARG A 76 -17.83 -13.37 22.31
N CYS A 77 -17.13 -13.17 23.44
CA CYS A 77 -16.70 -14.27 24.31
C CYS A 77 -17.86 -14.80 25.19
N CYS A 78 -19.05 -14.19 25.17
CA CYS A 78 -20.18 -14.64 25.97
C CYS A 78 -21.37 -15.01 25.09
N SER A 79 -21.31 -16.17 24.46
CA SER A 79 -22.54 -16.97 24.28
C SER A 79 -22.88 -17.56 25.65
N PRO A 80 -24.02 -17.23 26.30
CA PRO A 80 -24.52 -18.09 27.35
C PRO A 80 -24.98 -19.38 26.66
N LYS A 81 -24.14 -20.42 26.66
CA LYS A 81 -24.63 -21.79 26.48
C LYS A 81 -25.50 -22.09 27.70
N ILE A 82 -26.79 -21.76 27.60
CA ILE A 82 -27.80 -22.38 28.46
C ILE A 82 -27.86 -23.84 28.01
N ARG A 83 -27.24 -24.72 28.80
CA ARG A 83 -27.51 -26.15 28.80
C ARG A 83 -26.99 -26.73 30.12
N VAL A 84 -27.80 -26.62 31.15
CA VAL A 84 -28.11 -27.66 32.16
C VAL A 84 -29.55 -27.44 32.56
#